data_AF-A0A354CM85-F1
#
_entry.id   AF-A0A354CM85-F1
#
_cell.length_a   1.000
_cell.length_b   1.000
_cell.length_c   1.000
_cell.angle_alpha   90.00
_cell.angle_beta   90.00
_cell.angle_gamma   90.00
#
_symmetry.space_group_name_H-M   'P 1'
#
loop_
_entity.id
_entity.type
_entity.pdbx_description
1 polymer ?
#
loop_
_entity_poly.entity_id
_entity_poly.type
_entity_poly.pdbx_seq_one_letter_code
_entity_poly.pdbx_strand_id
1 'polypeptide(L)' 'VDIYFESSAGRIKIVENGTATDYSEDEATKILSQSPVTAIADVKMGNEAATAWGCDLTFDYVKINADYRS' A
#
# COMPACT_ATOMS: atom_id res chain seq x y z
N VAL A 1 3.58 4.50 14.96
CA VAL A 1 3.73 3.99 13.58
C VAL A 1 3.18 5.02 12.63
N ASP A 2 3.95 5.40 11.62
CA ASP A 2 3.49 6.26 10.53
C ASP A 2 3.45 5.43 9.25
N ILE A 3 2.43 5.62 8.42
CA ILE A 3 2.27 4.88 7.17
C ILE A 3 2.08 5.86 6.01
N TYR A 4 2.80 5.61 4.92
CA TYR A 4 2.77 6.40 3.70
C TYR A 4 2.49 5.52 2.48
N PHE A 5 1.78 6.07 1.51
CA PHE A 5 1.78 5.57 0.14
C PHE A 5 2.54 6.53 -0.76
N GLU A 6 3.34 5.96 -1.66
CA GLU A 6 4.14 6.70 -2.62
C GLU A 6 4.05 6.04 -4.00
N SER A 7 3.92 6.87 -5.02
CA SER A 7 4.03 6.46 -6.42
C SER A 7 4.49 7.63 -7.29
N SER A 8 4.50 7.46 -8.61
CA SER A 8 4.82 8.55 -9.55
C SER A 8 3.87 9.74 -9.45
N ALA A 9 2.67 9.58 -8.88
CA ALA A 9 1.69 10.65 -8.71
C ALA A 9 1.88 11.47 -7.42
N GLY A 10 2.77 11.04 -6.51
CA GLY A 10 3.07 11.74 -5.27
C GLY A 10 3.19 10.83 -4.05
N ARG A 11 3.22 11.44 -2.87
CA ARG A 11 3.30 10.76 -1.58
C ARG A 11 2.27 11.32 -0.61
N ILE A 12 1.55 10.44 0.07
CA ILE A 12 0.54 10.78 1.07
C ILE A 12 0.81 10.02 2.38
N LYS A 13 0.57 10.69 3.52
CA LYS A 13 0.62 10.07 4.85
C LYS A 13 -0.81 9.70 5.26
N ILE A 14 -1.06 8.40 5.47
CA ILE A 14 -2.39 7.86 5.82
C ILE A 14 -2.52 7.54 7.32
N VAL A 15 -1.40 7.35 8.01
CA VAL A 15 -1.36 7.11 9.45
C VAL A 15 -0.26 7.96 10.08
N GLU A 16 -0.60 8.64 11.16
CA GLU A 16 0.32 9.39 11.99
C GLU A 16 0.21 8.93 13.45
N ASN A 17 1.33 8.53 14.04
CA ASN A 17 1.41 8.06 15.43
C ASN A 17 0.38 6.96 15.77
N GLY A 18 0.12 6.07 14.82
CA GLY A 18 -0.82 4.95 14.98
C GLY A 18 -2.31 5.31 14.78
N THR A 19 -2.62 6.55 14.42
CA THR A 19 -4.00 7.00 14.12
C THR A 19 -4.13 7.39 12.65
N ALA A 20 -5.26 7.08 12.02
CA ALA A 20 -5.53 7.52 10.65
C ALA A 20 -5.51 9.05 10.55
N THR A 21 -4.92 9.58 9.49
CA THR A 21 -4.96 11.01 9.17
C THR A 21 -6.26 11.36 8.44
N ASP A 22 -6.57 12.65 8.34
CA ASP A 22 -7.67 13.17 7.53
C ASP A 22 -7.22 13.32 6.06
N TYR A 23 -6.71 12.23 5.49
CA TYR A 23 -6.16 12.21 4.13
C TYR A 23 -7.27 12.24 3.08
N SER A 24 -6.98 12.81 1.92
CA SER A 24 -7.92 12.82 0.79
C SER A 24 -7.98 11.46 0.12
N GLU A 25 -9.17 10.85 0.07
CA GLU A 25 -9.39 9.62 -0.69
C GLU A 25 -9.07 9.80 -2.18
N ASP A 26 -9.42 10.94 -2.78
CA ASP A 26 -9.12 11.24 -4.18
C ASP A 26 -7.61 11.24 -4.46
N GLU A 27 -6.82 11.82 -3.55
CA GLU A 27 -5.36 11.83 -3.64
C GLU A 27 -4.79 10.42 -3.44
N ALA A 28 -5.32 9.65 -2.48
CA ALA A 28 -4.95 8.26 -2.26
C ALA A 28 -5.25 7.41 -3.51
N THR A 29 -6.43 7.53 -4.12
CA THR A 29 -6.79 6.83 -5.35
C THR A 29 -5.85 7.19 -6.49
N LYS A 30 -5.50 8.48 -6.64
CA LYS A 30 -4.56 8.91 -7.68
C LYS A 30 -3.19 8.26 -7.52
N ILE A 31 -2.69 8.19 -6.29
CA ILE A 31 -1.41 7.55 -5.96
C ILE A 31 -1.48 6.03 -6.20
N LEU A 32 -2.51 5.37 -5.70
CA LEU A 32 -2.70 3.91 -5.80
C LEU A 32 -3.00 3.43 -7.22
N SER A 33 -3.47 4.31 -8.11
CA SER A 33 -3.73 3.99 -9.53
C SER A 33 -2.47 3.96 -10.39
N GLN A 34 -1.31 4.34 -9.84
CA GLN A 34 -0.03 4.24 -10.55
C GLN A 34 0.64 2.89 -10.29
N SER A 35 1.55 2.50 -11.16
CA SER A 35 2.38 1.31 -10.96
C SER A 35 3.85 1.65 -11.18
N PRO A 36 4.78 1.31 -10.25
CA PRO A 36 4.56 0.63 -8.98
C PRO A 36 4.06 1.57 -7.85
N VAL A 37 3.39 0.99 -6.85
CA VAL A 37 3.06 1.66 -5.59
C VAL A 37 4.00 1.17 -4.48
N THR A 38 4.51 2.09 -3.68
CA THR A 38 5.32 1.79 -2.50
C THR A 38 4.53 2.13 -1.23
N ALA A 39 4.41 1.16 -0.33
CA ALA A 39 3.91 1.37 1.03
C ALA A 39 5.08 1.44 2.00
N ILE A 40 5.18 2.52 2.76
CA ILE A 40 6.26 2.76 3.72
C ILE A 40 5.63 2.76 5.12
N ALA A 41 6.10 1.86 5.99
CA ALA A 41 5.71 1.82 7.39
C ALA A 41 6.91 2.17 8.28
N ASP A 42 6.84 3.32 8.94
CA ASP A 42 7.81 3.73 9.96
C ASP A 42 7.29 3.34 11.34
N VAL A 43 7.92 2.31 11.93
CA VAL A 43 7.53 1.76 13.23
C VAL A 43 8.02 2.64 14.39
N LYS A 44 8.98 3.55 14.18
CA LYS A 44 9.62 4.39 15.22
C LYS A 44 10.25 3.59 16.37
N MET A 45 10.77 2.40 16.09
CA MET A 45 11.38 1.50 17.09
C MET A 45 12.81 1.08 16.70
N GLY A 46 13.64 2.07 16.37
CA GLY A 46 15.05 1.86 15.99
C GLY A 46 15.32 2.27 14.54
N ASN A 47 16.46 1.81 14.00
CA ASN A 47 16.96 2.19 12.68
C ASN A 47 17.02 1.02 11.69
N GLU A 48 16.49 -0.14 12.07
CA GLU A 48 16.46 -1.31 11.20
C GLU A 48 15.42 -1.13 10.09
N ALA A 49 15.74 -1.66 8.91
CA ALA A 49 14.88 -1.58 7.74
C ALA A 49 14.79 -2.92 7.02
N ALA A 50 13.63 -3.20 6.45
CA ALA A 50 13.38 -4.36 5.60
C ALA A 50 12.52 -3.94 4.40
N THR A 51 12.68 -4.65 3.28
CA THR A 51 11.91 -4.42 2.06
C THR A 51 11.35 -5.74 1.55
N ALA A 52 10.07 -5.71 1.17
CA ALA A 52 9.39 -6.81 0.53
C ALA A 52 8.67 -6.32 -0.73
N TRP A 53 8.45 -7.23 -1.67
CA TRP A 53 7.76 -6.95 -2.93
C TRP A 53 6.57 -7.88 -3.06
N GLY A 54 5.51 -7.37 -3.69
CA GLY A 54 4.30 -8.11 -3.97
C GLY A 54 3.57 -7.50 -5.15
N CYS A 55 2.37 -8.00 -5.40
CA CYS A 55 1.45 -7.47 -6.39
C CYS A 55 0.04 -7.41 -5.79
N ASP A 56 -0.86 -6.75 -6.51
CA ASP A 56 -2.28 -6.72 -6.17
C ASP A 56 -2.93 -8.09 -6.34
N LEU A 57 -3.98 -8.32 -5.54
CA LEU A 57 -4.81 -9.52 -5.62
C LEU A 57 -5.99 -9.23 -6.54
N THR A 58 -5.91 -9.71 -7.79
CA THR A 58 -6.94 -9.45 -8.81
C THR A 58 -8.02 -10.53 -8.83
N PHE A 59 -9.17 -10.20 -9.41
CA PHE A 59 -10.25 -11.17 -9.67
C PHE A 59 -9.77 -12.32 -10.56
N ASP A 60 -8.95 -12.03 -11.56
CA ASP A 60 -8.40 -13.03 -12.48
C ASP A 60 -7.51 -14.05 -11.74
N TYR A 61 -6.72 -13.60 -10.76
CA TYR A 61 -5.95 -14.50 -9.90
C TYR A 61 -6.86 -15.48 -9.14
N VAL A 62 -7.96 -14.98 -8.58
CA VAL A 62 -8.96 -15.81 -7.88
C VAL A 62 -9.59 -16.81 -8.84
N LYS A 63 -10.01 -16.36 -10.04
CA LYS A 63 -10.66 -17.22 -11.04
C LYS A 63 -9.75 -18.36 -11.50
N ILE A 64 -8.48 -18.08 -11.80
CA ILE A 64 -7.50 -19.09 -12.23
C ILE A 64 -7.30 -20.17 -11.17
N ASN A 65 -7.28 -19.79 -9.89
CA ASN A 65 -6.98 -20.70 -8.79
C ASN A 65 -8.23 -21.33 -8.15
N ALA A 66 -9.43 -20.78 -8.37
CA ALA A 66 -10.68 -21.32 -7.82
C ALA A 66 -11.13 -22.63 -8.50
N ASP A 67 -10.78 -22.82 -9.78
CA ASP A 67 -11.18 -24.02 -10.56
C ASP A 67 -10.29 -25.25 -10.33
N TYR A 68 -9.34 -25.20 -9.40
CA TYR A 68 -8.43 -26.32 -9.13
C TYR A 68 -9.09 -27.54 -8.45
N ARG A 69 -10.36 -27.44 -8.05
CA ARG A 69 -11.13 -28.52 -7.40
C ARG A 69 -12.56 -28.69 -7.97
N SER A 70 -12.77 -28.35 -9.24
CA SER A 70 -14.02 -28.68 -9.96
C SER A 70 -13.92 -30.06 -10.61
#